data_AF-A0A1D1ZF03-F1
#
_entry.id   AF-A0A1D1ZF03-F1
#
_cell.length_a   1.000
_cell.length_b   1.000
_cell.length_c   1.000
_cell.angle_alpha   90.00
_cell.angle_beta   90.00
_cell.angle_gamma   90.00
#
_symmetry.space_group_name_H-M   'P 1'
#
loop_
_entity.id
_entity.type
_entity.pdbx_description
1 polymer ?
#
loop_
_entity_poly.entity_id
_entity_poly.type
_entity_poly.pdbx_seq_one_letter_code
_entity_poly.pdbx_strand_id
1 'polypeptide(L)'
;TTPFAATGGGDLVQGGGATANQALAPDLDAPDAPGLEFAQFAAGCFWGVELAFQRLHGVVRTEVGYSQGHLPDPTYAGVCAGDSGHAEIVRLQFDPAVCPYDALLALFWSRHDPTSLNRQGNDVGTQYRSGIYYYGEEQGRRAREAGGGEEGG
;
A
#
# COMPACT_ATOMS: atom_id res chain seq x y z
N THR A 1 -4.88 4.49 14.83
CA THR A 1 -5.20 3.71 13.63
C THR A 1 -4.68 2.32 13.85
N THR A 2 -5.54 1.29 13.80
CA THR A 2 -5.08 -0.10 13.85
C THR A 2 -4.53 -0.45 12.48
N PRO A 3 -3.30 -1.00 12.36
CA PRO A 3 -2.78 -1.41 11.06
C PRO A 3 -3.66 -2.52 10.49
N PHE A 4 -4.04 -2.39 9.22
CA PHE A 4 -4.68 -3.49 8.49
C PHE A 4 -3.59 -4.36 7.86
N ALA A 5 -3.66 -5.66 8.07
CA ALA A 5 -3.00 -6.62 7.19
C ALA A 5 -4.02 -6.98 6.11
N ALA A 6 -3.64 -6.87 4.84
CA ALA A 6 -4.44 -7.38 3.72
C ALA A 6 -4.82 -8.84 4.01
N THR A 7 -6.03 -9.01 4.52
CA THR A 7 -6.63 -10.29 4.85
C THR A 7 -7.98 -10.28 4.19
N GLY A 8 -8.16 -11.16 3.21
CA GLY A 8 -9.42 -11.28 2.49
C GLY A 8 -10.57 -11.45 3.48
N GLY A 9 -11.43 -10.43 3.56
CA GLY A 9 -12.62 -10.47 4.40
C GLY A 9 -13.57 -11.56 3.95
N GLY A 10 -13.72 -12.59 4.78
CA GLY A 10 -14.66 -13.69 4.56
C GLY A 10 -14.81 -14.52 5.83
N ASP A 11 -16.05 -14.67 6.26
CA ASP A 11 -16.55 -15.39 7.42
C ASP A 11 -15.79 -16.70 7.74
N LEU A 12 -15.52 -16.96 9.03
CA LEU A 12 -14.83 -18.15 9.52
C LEU A 12 -15.66 -19.41 9.26
N VAL A 13 -15.46 -20.06 8.11
CA VAL A 13 -15.79 -21.47 7.92
C VAL A 13 -14.52 -22.30 8.10
N GLN A 14 -14.45 -23.02 9.23
CA GLN A 14 -13.47 -24.06 9.46
C GLN A 14 -13.73 -25.23 8.49
N GLY A 15 -12.82 -25.47 7.55
CA GLY A 15 -12.82 -26.65 6.68
C GLY A 15 -11.40 -26.96 6.20
N GLY A 16 -10.88 -28.13 6.59
CA GLY A 16 -9.51 -28.55 6.35
C GLY A 16 -9.10 -28.68 4.87
N GLY A 17 -7.91 -28.15 4.58
CA GLY A 17 -7.15 -28.24 3.34
C GLY A 17 -5.94 -27.32 3.51
N ALA A 18 -4.75 -27.70 3.01
CA ALA A 18 -3.49 -26.97 3.25
C ALA A 18 -3.70 -25.46 3.13
N THR A 19 -3.54 -24.74 4.25
CA THR A 19 -3.90 -23.33 4.38
C THR A 19 -3.06 -22.51 3.41
N ALA A 20 -3.69 -22.02 2.33
CA ALA A 20 -3.07 -21.03 1.47
C ALA A 20 -2.64 -19.84 2.34
N ASN A 21 -1.38 -19.40 2.17
CA ASN A 21 -0.85 -18.29 2.93
C ASN A 21 -1.68 -17.03 2.67
N GLN A 22 -2.38 -16.53 3.69
CA GLN A 22 -3.30 -15.40 3.56
C GLN A 22 -2.58 -14.10 3.13
N ALA A 23 -1.30 -13.94 3.44
CA ALA A 23 -0.50 -12.80 2.96
C ALA A 23 -0.32 -12.78 1.43
N LEU A 24 -0.53 -13.92 0.78
CA LEU A 24 -0.45 -14.08 -0.68
C LEU A 24 -1.84 -14.15 -1.34
N ALA A 25 -2.92 -14.10 -0.56
CA ALA A 25 -4.27 -14.09 -1.09
C ALA A 25 -4.56 -12.74 -1.77
N PRO A 26 -5.42 -12.70 -2.80
CA PRO A 26 -5.86 -11.44 -3.38
C PRO A 26 -6.58 -10.56 -2.36
N ASP A 27 -6.40 -9.25 -2.45
CA ASP A 27 -7.19 -8.27 -1.69
C ASP A 27 -8.64 -8.30 -2.20
N LEU A 28 -9.57 -8.71 -1.34
CA LEU A 28 -11.01 -8.84 -1.66
C LEU A 28 -11.84 -7.66 -1.13
N ASP A 29 -11.18 -6.67 -0.52
CA ASP A 29 -11.88 -5.51 0.02
C ASP A 29 -12.49 -4.65 -1.10
N ALA A 30 -13.58 -3.97 -0.77
CA ALA A 30 -14.20 -2.96 -1.62
C ALA A 30 -14.20 -1.60 -0.92
N PRO A 31 -14.13 -0.48 -1.67
CA PRO A 31 -14.28 0.85 -1.09
C PRO A 31 -15.63 1.01 -0.39
N ASP A 32 -15.68 1.90 0.61
CA ASP A 32 -16.84 2.06 1.50
C ASP A 32 -18.09 2.59 0.77
N ALA A 33 -17.92 3.21 -0.40
CA ALA A 33 -19.02 3.76 -1.21
C ALA A 33 -18.79 3.59 -2.72
N PRO A 34 -19.86 3.50 -3.53
CA PRO A 34 -19.77 3.45 -4.99
C PRO A 34 -19.07 4.68 -5.57
N GLY A 35 -18.27 4.47 -6.61
CA GLY A 35 -17.54 5.54 -7.30
C GLY A 35 -16.21 5.90 -6.65
N LEU A 36 -15.92 5.40 -5.44
CA LEU A 36 -14.59 5.49 -4.85
C LEU A 36 -13.67 4.40 -5.40
N GLU A 37 -12.38 4.68 -5.41
CA GLU A 37 -11.33 3.74 -5.80
C GLU A 37 -10.29 3.58 -4.69
N PHE A 38 -9.65 2.41 -4.66
CA PHE A 38 -8.47 2.18 -3.82
C PHE A 38 -7.19 2.60 -4.51
N ALA A 39 -6.21 3.07 -3.72
CA ALA A 39 -4.82 3.21 -4.13
C ALA A 39 -3.88 2.78 -2.98
N GLN A 40 -2.74 2.17 -3.30
CA GLN A 40 -1.73 1.78 -2.30
C GLN A 40 -0.35 2.33 -2.64
N PHE A 41 0.30 2.93 -1.64
CA PHE A 41 1.63 3.53 -1.75
C PHE A 41 2.54 3.11 -0.59
N ALA A 42 3.78 2.74 -0.91
CA ALA A 42 4.89 2.55 0.03
C ALA A 42 5.92 3.66 -0.22
N ALA A 43 6.23 4.47 0.79
CA ALA A 43 7.11 5.64 0.63
C ALA A 43 7.91 5.93 1.91
N GLY A 44 8.44 4.89 2.56
CA GLY A 44 9.10 4.97 3.86
C GLY A 44 8.12 4.89 5.03
N CYS A 45 8.44 5.55 6.15
CA CYS A 45 7.60 5.51 7.35
C CYS A 45 6.16 5.97 7.05
N PHE A 46 5.20 5.06 7.22
CA PHE A 46 3.81 5.28 6.83
C PHE A 46 3.10 6.45 7.58
N TRP A 47 3.61 6.92 8.72
CA TRP A 47 3.00 8.01 9.50
C TRP A 47 3.08 9.33 8.76
N GLY A 48 4.26 9.63 8.19
CA GLY A 48 4.46 10.85 7.42
C GLY A 48 3.71 10.81 6.09
N VAL A 49 3.61 9.62 5.49
CA VAL A 49 2.92 9.37 4.22
C VAL A 49 1.40 9.48 4.41
N GLU A 50 0.84 8.85 5.43
CA GLU A 50 -0.60 8.90 5.75
C GLU A 50 -1.03 10.36 5.98
N LEU A 51 -0.29 11.10 6.80
CA LEU A 51 -0.58 12.51 7.07
C LEU A 51 -0.58 13.38 5.80
N ALA A 52 0.23 13.02 4.80
CA ALA A 52 0.25 13.73 3.52
C ALA A 52 -1.07 13.53 2.76
N PHE A 53 -1.49 12.27 2.62
CA PHE A 53 -2.69 11.92 1.87
C PHE A 53 -3.98 12.34 2.58
N GLN A 54 -4.02 12.33 3.91
CA GLN A 54 -5.17 12.83 4.69
C GLN A 54 -5.52 14.29 4.40
N ARG A 55 -4.56 15.08 3.88
CA ARG A 55 -4.75 16.51 3.57
C ARG A 55 -5.10 16.76 2.11
N LEU A 56 -5.13 15.72 1.28
CA LEU A 56 -5.43 15.86 -0.15
C LEU A 56 -6.93 15.85 -0.37
N HIS A 57 -7.46 16.92 -0.98
CA HIS A 57 -8.88 17.02 -1.29
C HIS A 57 -9.32 15.93 -2.26
N GLY A 58 -10.38 15.19 -1.91
CA GLY A 58 -10.88 14.02 -2.65
C GLY A 58 -10.39 12.68 -2.12
N VAL A 59 -9.43 12.66 -1.19
CA VAL A 59 -9.15 11.47 -0.36
C VAL A 59 -10.20 11.43 0.75
N VAL A 60 -10.94 10.32 0.85
CA VAL A 60 -12.03 10.16 1.82
C VAL A 60 -11.64 9.32 3.01
N ARG A 61 -10.68 8.40 2.84
CA ARG A 61 -10.18 7.53 3.91
C ARG A 61 -8.72 7.18 3.67
N THR A 62 -7.97 7.08 4.75
CA THR A 62 -6.61 6.55 4.77
C THR A 62 -6.51 5.45 5.81
N GLU A 63 -5.71 4.44 5.53
CA GLU A 63 -5.31 3.44 6.51
C GLU A 63 -3.88 2.98 6.26
N VAL A 64 -3.17 2.70 7.34
CA VAL A 64 -1.80 2.20 7.30
C VAL A 64 -1.77 0.70 7.50
N GLY A 65 -0.78 0.03 6.93
CA GLY A 65 -0.70 -1.42 7.01
C GLY A 65 0.62 -1.98 6.51
N TYR A 66 0.63 -3.30 6.39
CA TYR A 66 1.75 -4.08 5.88
C TYR A 66 1.30 -4.90 4.69
N SER A 67 2.03 -4.82 3.59
CA SER A 67 1.69 -5.51 2.34
C SER A 67 2.95 -5.97 1.62
N GLN A 68 2.77 -6.83 0.61
CA GLN A 68 3.85 -7.32 -0.26
C GLN A 68 4.95 -8.08 0.48
N GLY A 69 4.59 -8.74 1.59
CA GLY A 69 5.42 -9.69 2.32
C GLY A 69 4.78 -11.07 2.36
N HIS A 70 5.44 -12.02 3.01
CA HIS A 70 4.99 -13.42 3.04
C HIS A 70 4.49 -13.86 4.42
N LEU A 71 4.70 -13.08 5.49
CA LEU A 71 4.24 -13.48 6.82
C LEU A 71 2.76 -13.13 6.98
N PRO A 72 1.85 -14.10 7.21
CA PRO A 72 0.46 -13.79 7.52
C PRO A 72 0.34 -13.11 8.89
N ASP A 73 -0.61 -12.19 9.02
CA ASP A 73 -0.88 -11.42 10.24
C ASP A 73 0.39 -10.85 10.92
N PRO A 74 1.22 -10.09 10.19
CA PRO A 74 2.50 -9.63 10.72
C PRO A 74 2.30 -8.64 11.87
N THR A 75 3.05 -8.81 12.95
CA THR A 75 3.14 -7.79 14.00
C THR A 75 4.15 -6.74 13.60
N TYR A 76 4.00 -5.51 14.11
CA TYR A 76 4.99 -4.44 13.89
C TYR A 76 6.42 -4.88 14.24
N ALA A 77 6.58 -5.61 15.35
CA ALA A 77 7.87 -6.15 15.76
C ALA A 77 8.44 -7.17 14.75
N GLY A 78 7.59 -8.02 14.16
CA GLY A 78 7.97 -8.94 13.09
C GLY A 78 8.37 -8.21 11.79
N VAL A 79 7.66 -7.12 11.45
CA VAL A 79 8.05 -6.28 10.30
C VAL A 79 9.39 -5.58 10.55
N CYS A 80 9.59 -5.03 11.74
CA CYS A 80 10.84 -4.38 12.13
C CYS A 80 12.04 -5.34 12.19
N ALA A 81 11.81 -6.64 12.42
CA ALA A 81 12.86 -7.66 12.36
C ALA A 81 13.38 -7.89 10.92
N GLY A 82 12.61 -7.48 9.90
CA GLY A 82 13.02 -7.49 8.50
C GLY A 82 12.85 -8.84 7.77
N ASP A 83 12.41 -9.88 8.46
CA ASP A 83 12.23 -11.23 7.90
C ASP A 83 10.84 -11.44 7.26
N SER A 84 9.90 -10.53 7.49
CA SER A 84 8.53 -10.67 7.00
C SER A 84 8.34 -10.36 5.50
N GLY A 85 9.28 -9.62 4.90
CA GLY A 85 9.22 -9.10 3.53
C GLY A 85 8.24 -7.94 3.31
N HIS A 86 7.42 -7.59 4.30
CA HIS A 86 6.39 -6.55 4.14
C HIS A 86 6.98 -5.15 3.93
N ALA A 87 6.29 -4.32 3.15
CA ALA A 87 6.45 -2.87 3.13
C ALA A 87 5.48 -2.22 4.12
N GLU A 88 5.89 -1.12 4.73
CA GLU A 88 4.95 -0.15 5.30
C GLU A 88 4.22 0.54 4.15
N ILE A 89 2.88 0.43 4.14
CA ILE A 89 2.03 1.01 3.10
C ILE A 89 0.97 1.92 3.70
N VAL A 90 0.45 2.80 2.85
CA VAL A 90 -0.80 3.53 3.06
C VAL A 90 -1.77 3.09 1.97
N ARG A 91 -2.94 2.58 2.37
CA ARG A 91 -4.09 2.36 1.50
C ARG A 91 -5.05 3.55 1.61
N LEU A 92 -5.50 4.03 0.46
CA LEU A 92 -6.36 5.19 0.32
C LEU A 92 -7.68 4.76 -0.30
N GLN A 93 -8.78 5.35 0.15
CA GLN A 93 -10.00 5.46 -0.65
C GLN A 93 -10.11 6.90 -1.13
N PHE A 94 -10.30 7.09 -2.43
CA PHE A 94 -10.40 8.42 -3.04
C PHE A 94 -11.52 8.48 -4.09
N ASP A 95 -12.06 9.67 -4.29
CA ASP A 95 -13.01 9.96 -5.36
C ASP A 95 -12.24 10.42 -6.61
N PRO A 96 -12.18 9.62 -7.69
CA PRO A 96 -11.46 9.96 -8.91
C PRO A 96 -12.04 11.17 -9.66
N ALA A 97 -13.30 11.54 -9.41
CA ALA A 97 -13.92 12.73 -9.99
C ALA A 97 -13.44 14.03 -9.31
N VAL A 98 -12.98 13.94 -8.06
CA VAL A 98 -12.46 15.08 -7.29
C VAL A 98 -10.94 15.10 -7.25
N CYS A 99 -10.32 13.92 -7.11
CA CYS A 99 -8.89 13.71 -7.02
C CYS A 99 -8.45 12.69 -8.08
N PRO A 100 -7.97 13.13 -9.26
CA PRO A 100 -7.47 12.19 -10.24
C PRO A 100 -6.25 11.43 -9.69
N TYR A 101 -6.05 10.19 -10.12
CA TYR A 101 -4.94 9.34 -9.66
C TYR A 101 -3.57 10.01 -9.80
N ASP A 102 -3.38 10.85 -10.82
CA ASP A 102 -2.17 11.66 -11.02
C ASP A 102 -1.85 12.60 -9.87
N ALA A 103 -2.87 13.14 -9.19
CA ALA A 103 -2.65 13.98 -8.02
C ALA A 103 -2.09 13.16 -6.85
N LEU A 104 -2.51 11.90 -6.71
CA LEU A 104 -1.94 10.96 -5.74
C LEU A 104 -0.49 10.63 -6.10
N LEU A 105 -0.21 10.35 -7.37
CA LEU A 105 1.14 10.09 -7.86
C LEU A 105 2.06 11.30 -7.67
N ALA A 106 1.61 12.50 -8.00
CA ALA A 106 2.38 13.72 -7.80
C ALA A 106 2.70 13.94 -6.31
N LEU A 107 1.72 13.73 -5.42
CA LEU A 107 1.97 13.78 -3.98
C LEU A 107 2.97 12.71 -3.56
N PHE A 108 2.80 11.47 -4.00
CA PHE A 108 3.71 10.35 -3.72
C PHE A 108 5.16 10.71 -4.04
N TRP A 109 5.45 11.14 -5.28
CA TRP A 109 6.79 11.51 -5.70
C TRP A 109 7.35 12.74 -4.97
N SER A 110 6.50 13.68 -4.54
CA SER A 110 6.95 14.85 -3.77
C SER A 110 7.37 14.54 -2.33
N ARG A 111 6.99 13.37 -1.80
CA ARG A 111 7.11 13.04 -0.38
C ARG A 111 8.29 12.15 -0.02
N HIS A 112 8.95 11.54 -0.99
CA HIS A 112 10.08 10.65 -0.73
C HIS A 112 11.15 10.74 -1.82
N ASP A 113 12.32 10.18 -1.55
CA ASP A 113 13.36 9.99 -2.57
C ASP A 113 13.16 8.59 -3.16
N PRO A 114 12.62 8.45 -4.38
CA PRO A 114 12.36 7.14 -4.95
C PRO A 114 13.63 6.41 -5.40
N THR A 115 14.79 7.07 -5.39
CA THR A 115 16.06 6.49 -5.83
C THR A 115 16.79 5.75 -4.71
N SER A 116 16.37 5.93 -3.45
CA SER A 116 16.98 5.25 -2.31
C SER A 116 16.41 3.85 -2.10
N LEU A 117 17.10 2.85 -2.67
CA LEU A 117 16.75 1.45 -2.49
C LEU A 117 16.68 1.06 -1.00
N ASN A 118 15.52 0.55 -0.56
CA ASN A 118 15.27 0.05 0.81
C ASN A 118 15.65 1.05 1.92
N ARG A 119 15.44 2.35 1.65
CA ARG A 119 15.73 3.42 2.60
C ARG A 119 14.86 4.62 2.32
N GLN A 120 14.45 5.31 3.38
CA GLN A 120 13.92 6.67 3.28
C GLN A 120 14.50 7.53 4.41
N GLY A 121 15.38 8.47 4.06
CA GLY A 121 16.10 9.27 5.06
C GLY A 121 16.94 8.41 6.00
N ASN A 122 16.65 8.48 7.31
CA ASN A 122 17.34 7.68 8.34
C ASN A 122 16.74 6.28 8.53
N ASP A 123 15.57 6.01 7.94
CA ASP A 123 14.88 4.73 8.05
C ASP A 123 15.45 3.76 7.01
N VAL A 124 16.16 2.73 7.47
CA VAL A 124 16.85 1.74 6.61
C VAL A 124 16.21 0.37 6.79
N GLY A 125 15.77 -0.23 5.68
CA GLY A 125 15.14 -1.55 5.69
C GLY A 125 14.22 -1.75 4.49
N THR A 126 14.00 -3.00 4.11
CA THR A 126 13.11 -3.39 3.00
C THR A 126 11.67 -2.94 3.24
N GLN A 127 11.27 -2.77 4.50
CA GLN A 127 9.97 -2.25 4.89
C GLN A 127 9.75 -0.78 4.52
N TYR A 128 10.82 -0.01 4.30
CA TYR A 128 10.76 1.41 3.93
C TYR A 128 10.93 1.65 2.43
N ARG A 129 10.82 0.61 1.61
CA ARG A 129 10.97 0.71 0.15
C ARG A 129 9.90 1.58 -0.49
N SER A 130 10.25 2.20 -1.62
CA SER A 130 9.29 2.84 -2.50
C SER A 130 8.50 1.78 -3.29
N GLY A 131 7.19 1.98 -3.44
CA GLY A 131 6.33 1.07 -4.19
C GLY A 131 4.95 1.65 -4.46
N ILE A 132 4.41 1.35 -5.64
CA ILE A 132 3.03 1.64 -6.03
C ILE A 132 2.35 0.31 -6.33
N TYR A 133 1.31 -0.03 -5.56
CA TYR A 133 0.57 -1.27 -5.71
C TYR A 133 -0.82 -0.95 -6.25
N TYR A 134 -1.02 -1.21 -7.54
CA TYR A 134 -2.20 -0.77 -8.29
C TYR A 134 -3.33 -1.81 -8.26
N TYR A 135 -4.58 -1.31 -8.24
CA TYR A 135 -5.79 -2.14 -8.23
C TYR A 135 -6.35 -2.48 -9.62
N GLY A 136 -5.77 -1.91 -10.68
CA GLY A 136 -6.20 -2.14 -12.05
C GLY A 136 -5.17 -1.70 -13.08
N GLU A 137 -5.38 -2.10 -14.33
CA GLU A 137 -4.45 -1.82 -15.43
C GLU A 137 -4.22 -0.32 -15.65
N GLU A 138 -5.26 0.49 -15.52
CA GLU A 138 -5.16 1.93 -15.72
C GLU A 138 -4.24 2.58 -14.67
N GLN A 139 -4.44 2.27 -13.37
CA GLN A 139 -3.52 2.72 -12.33
C GLN A 139 -2.08 2.26 -12.59
N GLY A 140 -1.89 1.03 -13.06
CA GLY A 140 -0.58 0.50 -13.45
C GLY A 140 0.05 1.26 -14.62
N ARG A 141 -0.73 1.60 -15.65
CA ARG A 141 -0.29 2.42 -16.78
C ARG A 141 0.14 3.82 -16.31
N ARG A 142 -0.70 4.50 -15.52
CA ARG A 142 -0.42 5.83 -14.98
C ARG A 142 0.81 5.84 -14.08
N ALA A 143 0.97 4.84 -13.22
CA ALA A 143 2.13 4.71 -12.36
C ALA A 143 3.44 4.57 -13.16
N ARG A 144 3.45 3.74 -14.21
CA ARG A 144 4.61 3.58 -15.10
C ARG A 144 4.94 4.87 -15.87
N GLU A 145 3.91 5.57 -16.35
CA GLU A 145 4.08 6.86 -17.04
C GLU A 145 4.63 7.95 -16.11
N ALA A 146 4.15 8.01 -14.87
CA ALA A 146 4.60 8.99 -13.89
C ALA A 146 5.99 8.68 -13.31
N GLY A 147 6.37 7.40 -13.25
CA GLY A 147 7.61 6.93 -12.63
C GLY A 147 8.82 6.80 -13.56
N GLY A 148 8.64 6.88 -14.88
CA GLY A 148 9.77 6.92 -15.81
C GLY A 148 10.79 5.78 -15.68
N GLY A 149 10.32 4.53 -15.77
CA GLY A 149 11.13 3.34 -16.09
C GLY A 149 11.89 2.65 -14.95
N GLU A 150 11.40 1.51 -14.50
CA GLU A 150 12.10 0.21 -14.58
C GLU A 150 11.16 -0.91 -14.10
N GLU A 151 11.00 -1.94 -14.94
CA GLU A 151 10.30 -3.18 -14.62
C GLU A 151 11.19 -4.02 -13.70
N GLY A 152 10.83 -4.16 -12.42
CA GLY A 152 11.45 -5.12 -11.52
C GLY A 152 10.73 -6.47 -11.63
N GLY A 153 11.35 -7.41 -12.35
CA GLY A 153 10.92 -8.81 -12.47
C GLY A 153 11.26 -9.69 -11.28
#